data_AF-A0A512NS26-F1
#
_entry.id   AF-A0A512NS26-F1
#
_cell.length_a   1.000
_cell.length_b   1.000
_cell.length_c   1.000
_cell.angle_alpha   90.00
_cell.angle_beta   90.00
_cell.angle_gamma   90.00
#
_symmetry.space_group_name_H-M   'P 1'
#
loop_
_entity.id
_entity.type
_entity.pdbx_description
1 polymer ?
#
loop_
_entity_poly.entity_id
_entity_poly.type
_entity_poly.pdbx_seq_one_letter_code
_entity_poly.pdbx_strand_id
1 'polypeptide(L)'
;MASTSPWTGIVLGALWVFGLRYAWLSCGLIGDGSYYLFDAVAVGPYKDVSHERAVPNLLAQLPLAAAIVAGVTDLHWLARWQSLGWFALPAVLYSLAVLRTRHDPLQQASIVIAIAIVFMTSSFLIVAEHVTAYAIATMAAAWIVTTRQPQAGDGLVLLVLALLSMFCHEVFVFLGPLLAAMTVSAVRHAPVRPSFAMATYLAAALLFLVSAVLAWRTISTFEDRAYFASASAEAWDFWKNPVFDIASIAALVVAGVALVRPATLATRWPWLMIAPALLAMLLLPLLVLTRGYFGPPFAYGQNITRFAAGPVLVAIILFMWAHASGWRPNPPKAGRLLAFAGLLFLATLPWSATLAVVFVSYLDEMKVAIRDRPGIIAYEDTRLATKPWLLQGETWSLPITSAILRVGSADGVIAPPRGYVGFLPYVVSDLPDLGRYRWRE
;
A
#
# COMPACT_ATOMS: atom_id res chain seq x y z
N MET A 1 12.86 0.02 -33.52
CA MET A 1 11.84 -0.01 -32.45
C MET A 1 12.42 -0.80 -31.28
N ALA A 2 12.65 -0.17 -30.12
CA ALA A 2 13.14 -0.90 -28.95
C ALA A 2 12.05 -1.85 -28.46
N SER A 3 12.32 -3.16 -28.42
CA SER A 3 11.38 -4.15 -27.91
C SER A 3 11.04 -3.82 -26.46
N THR A 4 9.75 -3.73 -26.14
CA THR A 4 9.29 -3.60 -24.76
C THR A 4 9.83 -4.74 -23.91
N SER A 5 10.43 -4.42 -22.76
CA SER A 5 10.96 -5.43 -21.84
C SER A 5 9.88 -6.45 -21.47
N PRO A 6 10.17 -7.78 -21.47
CA PRO A 6 9.21 -8.81 -21.07
C PRO A 6 8.72 -8.61 -19.63
N TRP A 7 9.54 -7.98 -18.77
CA TRP A 7 9.17 -7.66 -17.40
C TRP A 7 8.00 -6.68 -17.30
N THR A 8 7.79 -5.80 -18.29
CA THR A 8 6.64 -4.89 -18.31
C THR A 8 5.34 -5.69 -18.24
N GLY A 9 5.15 -6.67 -19.14
CA GLY A 9 3.95 -7.47 -19.19
C GLY A 9 3.78 -8.34 -17.94
N ILE A 10 4.87 -8.94 -17.46
CA ILE A 10 4.86 -9.80 -16.27
C ILE A 10 4.44 -9.01 -15.02
N VAL A 11 5.06 -7.86 -14.77
CA VAL A 11 4.78 -7.05 -13.58
C VAL A 11 3.34 -6.53 -13.63
N LEU A 12 2.90 -5.99 -14.77
CA LEU A 12 1.53 -5.47 -14.91
C LEU A 12 0.49 -6.59 -14.75
N GLY A 13 0.69 -7.72 -15.43
CA GLY A 13 -0.21 -8.86 -15.35
C GLY A 13 -0.30 -9.41 -13.93
N ALA A 14 0.83 -9.63 -13.27
CA ALA A 14 0.86 -10.13 -11.90
C ALA A 14 0.26 -9.14 -10.90
N LEU A 15 0.51 -7.83 -11.04
CA LEU A 15 -0.06 -6.80 -10.18
C LEU A 15 -1.59 -6.80 -10.22
N TRP A 16 -2.17 -6.86 -11.42
CA TRP A 16 -3.63 -6.89 -11.59
C TRP A 16 -4.26 -8.24 -11.23
N VAL A 17 -3.62 -9.36 -11.56
CA VAL A 17 -4.07 -10.69 -11.10
C VAL A 17 -4.08 -10.76 -9.58
N PHE A 18 -3.05 -10.22 -8.93
CA PHE A 18 -2.99 -10.11 -7.48
C PHE A 18 -4.12 -9.23 -6.96
N GLY A 19 -4.33 -8.03 -7.53
CA GLY A 19 -5.41 -7.13 -7.15
C GLY A 19 -6.81 -7.71 -7.29
N LEU A 20 -7.08 -8.41 -8.39
CA LEU A 20 -8.36 -9.08 -8.61
C LEU A 20 -8.57 -10.23 -7.63
N ARG A 21 -7.52 -11.00 -7.32
CA ARG A 21 -7.58 -12.03 -6.27
C ARG A 21 -7.82 -11.41 -4.89
N TYR A 22 -7.13 -10.31 -4.58
CA TYR A 22 -7.29 -9.56 -3.34
C TYR A 22 -8.73 -9.06 -3.17
N ALA A 23 -9.29 -8.54 -4.26
CA ALA A 23 -10.67 -8.10 -4.33
C ALA A 23 -11.64 -9.26 -4.13
N TRP A 24 -11.44 -10.36 -4.84
CA TRP A 24 -12.31 -11.54 -4.78
C TRP A 24 -12.39 -12.15 -3.38
N LEU A 25 -11.28 -12.14 -2.65
CA LEU A 25 -11.18 -12.66 -1.29
C LEU A 25 -11.58 -11.62 -0.21
N SER A 26 -12.11 -10.45 -0.62
CA SER A 26 -12.56 -9.39 0.28
C SER A 26 -11.48 -8.93 1.27
N CYS A 27 -10.20 -9.00 0.88
CA CYS A 27 -9.10 -8.67 1.77
C CYS A 27 -9.03 -7.17 2.14
N GLY A 28 -9.79 -6.32 1.46
CA GLY A 28 -10.00 -4.91 1.85
C GLY A 28 -10.94 -4.70 3.02
N LEU A 29 -11.39 -5.76 3.71
CA LEU A 29 -12.07 -5.70 5.01
C LEU A 29 -11.11 -5.54 6.20
N ILE A 30 -9.81 -5.73 5.98
CA ILE A 30 -8.83 -5.66 7.06
C ILE A 30 -8.74 -4.25 7.67
N GLY A 31 -8.65 -4.17 9.00
CA GLY A 31 -8.50 -2.93 9.76
C GLY A 31 -9.61 -1.92 9.44
N ASP A 32 -9.19 -0.71 9.07
CA ASP A 32 -10.02 0.42 8.61
C ASP A 32 -11.01 0.04 7.50
N GLY A 33 -10.72 -1.01 6.73
CA GLY A 33 -11.58 -1.48 5.66
C GLY A 33 -12.96 -1.89 6.16
N SER A 34 -13.01 -2.63 7.27
CA SER A 34 -14.28 -3.02 7.89
C SER A 34 -15.08 -1.80 8.31
N TYR A 35 -14.42 -0.78 8.88
CA TYR A 35 -15.05 0.47 9.27
C TYR A 35 -15.66 1.21 8.08
N TYR A 36 -14.88 1.43 7.02
CA TYR A 36 -15.40 2.14 5.83
C TYR A 36 -16.56 1.41 5.16
N LEU A 37 -16.54 0.07 5.11
CA LEU A 37 -17.67 -0.68 4.57
C LEU A 37 -18.91 -0.47 5.44
N PHE A 38 -18.75 -0.69 6.74
CA PHE A 38 -19.84 -0.61 7.71
C PHE A 38 -20.47 0.79 7.72
N ASP A 39 -19.65 1.83 7.78
CA ASP A 39 -20.10 3.22 7.75
C ASP A 39 -20.84 3.54 6.44
N ALA A 40 -20.26 3.14 5.30
CA ALA A 40 -20.88 3.37 4.00
C ALA A 40 -22.27 2.73 3.86
N VAL A 41 -22.51 1.57 4.48
CA VAL A 41 -23.83 0.92 4.45
C VAL A 41 -24.78 1.40 5.53
N ALA A 42 -24.26 1.81 6.70
CA ALA A 42 -25.06 2.23 7.86
C ALA A 42 -25.55 3.68 7.72
N VAL A 43 -24.66 4.60 7.39
CA VAL A 43 -24.97 6.03 7.31
C VAL A 43 -24.99 6.54 5.87
N GLY A 44 -24.30 5.86 4.95
CA GLY A 44 -24.20 6.21 3.53
C GLY A 44 -22.76 6.50 3.14
N PRO A 45 -22.37 6.23 1.86
CA PRO A 45 -21.00 6.44 1.43
C PRO A 45 -20.62 7.91 1.60
N TYR A 46 -19.35 8.15 1.93
CA TYR A 46 -18.75 9.49 1.99
C TYR A 46 -19.25 10.42 3.11
N LYS A 47 -19.92 9.92 4.15
CA LYS A 47 -20.37 10.76 5.26
C LYS A 47 -19.29 11.09 6.29
N ASP A 48 -18.36 10.19 6.57
CA ASP A 48 -17.21 10.44 7.47
C ASP A 48 -16.00 11.11 6.78
N VAL A 49 -16.25 11.91 5.75
CA VAL A 49 -15.20 12.56 4.94
C VAL A 49 -14.72 13.87 5.60
N SER A 50 -15.11 14.13 6.85
CA SER A 50 -14.76 15.36 7.58
C SER A 50 -13.30 15.48 7.99
N HIS A 51 -12.48 14.44 7.77
CA HIS A 51 -11.06 14.46 8.14
C HIS A 51 -10.18 14.94 6.97
N GLU A 52 -9.05 15.57 7.28
CA GLU A 52 -8.03 16.13 6.36
C GLU A 52 -7.43 15.11 5.36
N ARG A 53 -7.97 13.90 5.30
CA ARG A 53 -7.50 12.67 4.62
C ARG A 53 -8.47 12.17 3.52
N ALA A 54 -9.43 13.00 3.13
CA ALA A 54 -10.62 12.65 2.34
C ALA A 54 -10.39 12.00 0.95
N VAL A 55 -9.55 12.57 0.09
CA VAL A 55 -9.71 12.36 -1.37
C VAL A 55 -9.26 10.98 -1.89
N PRO A 56 -8.12 10.39 -1.47
CA PRO A 56 -7.74 9.05 -1.89
C PRO A 56 -8.76 8.00 -1.44
N ASN A 57 -9.29 8.16 -0.22
CA ASN A 57 -10.31 7.28 0.35
C ASN A 57 -11.64 7.43 -0.41
N LEU A 58 -12.00 8.65 -0.83
CA LEU A 58 -13.15 8.90 -1.70
C LEU A 58 -13.05 8.16 -3.03
N LEU A 59 -11.90 8.29 -3.72
CA LEU A 59 -11.68 7.67 -5.03
C LEU A 59 -11.66 6.14 -4.92
N ALA A 60 -11.03 5.61 -3.88
CA ALA A 60 -11.00 4.17 -3.63
C ALA A 60 -12.38 3.58 -3.29
N GLN A 61 -13.29 4.38 -2.71
CA GLN A 61 -14.66 3.95 -2.43
C GLN A 61 -15.60 4.06 -3.64
N LEU A 62 -15.19 4.63 -4.79
CA LEU A 62 -16.05 4.78 -5.97
C LEU A 62 -16.72 3.47 -6.41
N PRO A 63 -16.02 2.32 -6.51
CA PRO A 63 -16.67 1.07 -6.89
C PRO A 63 -17.71 0.61 -5.87
N LEU A 64 -17.45 0.83 -4.57
CA LEU A 64 -18.40 0.52 -3.51
C LEU A 64 -19.65 1.40 -3.61
N ALA A 65 -19.46 2.73 -3.71
CA ALA A 65 -20.55 3.68 -3.83
C ALA A 65 -21.41 3.40 -5.06
N ALA A 66 -20.80 3.09 -6.21
CA ALA A 66 -21.50 2.70 -7.42
C ALA A 66 -22.35 1.42 -7.21
N ALA A 67 -21.82 0.41 -6.51
CA ALA A 67 -22.55 -0.81 -6.19
C ALA A 67 -23.74 -0.57 -5.25
N ILE A 68 -23.57 0.29 -4.23
CA ILE A 68 -24.66 0.68 -3.32
C ILE A 68 -25.77 1.42 -4.09
N VAL A 69 -25.40 2.37 -4.97
CA VAL A 69 -26.36 3.11 -5.82
C VAL A 69 -27.07 2.16 -6.79
N ALA A 70 -26.38 1.15 -7.31
CA ALA A 70 -26.96 0.10 -8.13
C ALA A 70 -27.88 -0.87 -7.36
N GLY A 71 -28.04 -0.70 -6.04
CA GLY A 71 -28.93 -1.50 -5.21
C GLY A 71 -28.34 -2.82 -4.72
N VAL A 72 -27.02 -3.00 -4.78
CA VAL A 72 -26.36 -4.19 -4.23
C VAL A 72 -26.49 -4.19 -2.71
N THR A 73 -27.17 -5.20 -2.16
CA THR A 73 -27.36 -5.35 -0.70
C THR A 73 -26.52 -6.47 -0.08
N ASP A 74 -25.81 -7.23 -0.91
CA ASP A 74 -24.97 -8.33 -0.46
C ASP A 74 -23.62 -7.78 0.02
N LEU A 75 -23.38 -7.89 1.33
CA LEU A 75 -22.15 -7.40 1.97
C LEU A 75 -20.90 -8.11 1.44
N HIS A 76 -21.02 -9.34 0.97
CA HIS A 76 -19.89 -10.07 0.39
C HIS A 76 -19.46 -9.40 -0.93
N TRP A 77 -20.41 -9.10 -1.82
CA TRP A 77 -20.13 -8.38 -3.06
C TRP A 77 -19.64 -6.96 -2.81
N LEU A 78 -20.25 -6.24 -1.86
CA LEU A 78 -19.81 -4.88 -1.51
C LEU A 78 -18.36 -4.89 -0.97
N ALA A 79 -18.00 -5.86 -0.14
CA ALA A 79 -16.63 -6.03 0.34
C ALA A 79 -15.63 -6.29 -0.82
N ARG A 80 -16.03 -7.05 -1.85
CA ARG A 80 -15.20 -7.26 -3.05
C ARG A 80 -15.00 -5.97 -3.85
N TRP A 81 -16.07 -5.21 -4.07
CA TRP A 81 -16.00 -3.92 -4.79
C TRP A 81 -15.15 -2.90 -4.05
N GLN A 82 -15.31 -2.81 -2.74
CA GLN A 82 -14.46 -1.99 -1.89
C GLN A 82 -12.99 -2.41 -2.03
N SER A 83 -12.70 -3.70 -1.87
CA SER A 83 -11.34 -4.23 -1.96
C SER A 83 -10.70 -3.94 -3.33
N LEU A 84 -11.48 -4.02 -4.40
CA LEU A 84 -11.05 -3.64 -5.74
C LEU A 84 -10.67 -2.16 -5.81
N GLY A 85 -11.50 -1.28 -5.27
CA GLY A 85 -11.27 0.16 -5.33
C GLY A 85 -10.02 0.60 -4.59
N TRP A 86 -9.78 0.07 -3.38
CA TRP A 86 -8.55 0.30 -2.62
C TRP A 86 -7.29 -0.15 -3.36
N PHE A 87 -7.36 -1.27 -4.08
CA PHE A 87 -6.22 -1.78 -4.82
C PHE A 87 -6.01 -1.06 -6.17
N ALA A 88 -7.10 -0.75 -6.88
CA ALA A 88 -7.07 -0.30 -8.26
C ALA A 88 -6.32 1.03 -8.42
N LEU A 89 -6.52 1.99 -7.52
CA LEU A 89 -5.89 3.31 -7.64
C LEU A 89 -4.35 3.23 -7.56
N PRO A 90 -3.74 2.66 -6.50
CA PRO A 90 -2.30 2.39 -6.49
C PRO A 90 -1.83 1.56 -7.69
N ALA A 91 -2.58 0.53 -8.07
CA ALA A 91 -2.20 -0.34 -9.18
C ALA A 91 -2.15 0.40 -10.53
N VAL A 92 -3.09 1.31 -10.78
CA VAL A 92 -3.07 2.19 -11.96
C VAL A 92 -1.84 3.09 -11.92
N LEU A 93 -1.57 3.76 -10.81
CA LEU A 93 -0.44 4.68 -10.67
C LEU A 93 0.91 3.97 -10.88
N TYR A 94 1.10 2.79 -10.26
CA TYR A 94 2.28 1.96 -10.48
C TYR A 94 2.35 1.43 -11.92
N SER A 95 1.23 1.02 -12.50
CA SER A 95 1.19 0.56 -13.90
C SER A 95 1.65 1.66 -14.85
N LEU A 96 1.15 2.88 -14.64
CA LEU A 96 1.55 4.06 -15.39
C LEU A 96 3.04 4.38 -15.20
N ALA A 97 3.56 4.28 -13.97
CA ALA A 97 4.99 4.47 -13.70
C ALA A 97 5.88 3.44 -14.42
N VAL A 98 5.49 2.16 -14.43
CA VAL A 98 6.18 1.09 -15.17
C VAL A 98 6.12 1.35 -16.68
N LEU A 99 4.95 1.73 -17.21
CA LEU A 99 4.77 2.03 -18.63
C LEU A 99 5.55 3.27 -19.06
N ARG A 100 5.65 4.30 -18.22
CA ARG A 100 6.39 5.53 -18.50
C ARG A 100 7.91 5.27 -18.55
N THR A 101 8.40 4.37 -17.71
CA THR A 101 9.83 4.03 -17.61
C THR A 101 10.28 2.88 -18.52
N ARG A 102 9.38 2.26 -19.30
CA ARG A 102 9.63 1.05 -20.12
C ARG A 102 10.81 1.11 -21.11
N HIS A 103 11.29 2.32 -21.43
CA HIS A 103 12.39 2.54 -22.37
C HIS A 103 13.75 2.75 -21.69
N ASP A 104 13.78 2.87 -20.36
CA ASP A 104 15.00 2.94 -19.56
C ASP A 104 14.98 1.78 -18.52
N PRO A 105 15.75 0.71 -18.74
CA PRO A 105 15.76 -0.45 -17.86
C PRO A 105 16.14 -0.13 -16.42
N LEU A 106 16.94 0.91 -16.17
CA LEU A 106 17.35 1.30 -14.83
C LEU A 106 16.20 2.00 -14.11
N GLN A 107 15.56 2.97 -14.76
CA GLN A 107 14.39 3.63 -14.19
C GLN A 107 13.26 2.61 -13.97
N GLN A 108 13.04 1.72 -14.94
CA GLN A 108 12.04 0.66 -14.79
C GLN A 108 12.38 -0.28 -13.64
N ALA A 109 13.65 -0.67 -13.47
CA ALA A 109 14.08 -1.50 -12.34
C ALA A 109 13.79 -0.80 -11.00
N SER A 110 14.07 0.50 -10.88
CA SER A 110 13.76 1.29 -9.69
C SER A 110 12.26 1.29 -9.36
N ILE A 111 11.39 1.47 -10.36
CA ILE A 111 9.93 1.39 -10.16
C ILE A 111 9.51 -0.02 -9.71
N VAL A 112 10.03 -1.07 -10.35
CA VAL A 112 9.68 -2.45 -9.98
C VAL A 112 10.19 -2.80 -8.58
N ILE A 113 11.36 -2.30 -8.18
CA ILE A 113 11.87 -2.43 -6.81
C ILE A 113 10.98 -1.68 -5.82
N ALA A 114 10.51 -0.46 -6.14
CA ALA A 114 9.55 0.26 -5.31
C ALA A 114 8.25 -0.55 -5.16
N ILE A 115 7.72 -1.13 -6.24
CA ILE A 115 6.56 -2.03 -6.15
C ILE A 115 6.88 -3.23 -5.24
N ALA A 116 8.01 -3.89 -5.43
CA ALA A 116 8.38 -5.09 -4.68
C ALA A 116 8.57 -4.83 -3.18
N ILE A 117 9.25 -3.75 -2.80
CA ILE A 117 9.65 -3.48 -1.41
C ILE A 117 8.68 -2.57 -0.68
N VAL A 118 8.07 -1.61 -1.37
CA VAL A 118 7.17 -0.64 -0.72
C VAL A 118 5.75 -1.16 -0.83
N PHE A 119 5.25 -1.37 -2.05
CA PHE A 119 3.87 -1.75 -2.26
C PHE A 119 3.57 -3.18 -1.79
N MET A 120 4.28 -4.20 -2.27
CA MET A 120 3.91 -5.60 -2.00
C MET A 120 4.03 -6.00 -0.53
N THR A 121 4.83 -5.29 0.27
CA THR A 121 5.04 -5.60 1.70
C THR A 121 4.24 -4.72 2.64
N SER A 122 3.57 -3.66 2.15
CA SER A 122 2.66 -2.81 2.95
C SER A 122 1.21 -2.86 2.45
N SER A 123 0.96 -3.39 1.24
CA SER A 123 -0.35 -3.35 0.57
C SER A 123 -1.40 -4.29 1.15
N PHE A 124 -1.07 -5.19 2.08
CA PHE A 124 -2.10 -5.99 2.74
C PHE A 124 -3.01 -5.10 3.60
N LEU A 125 -2.48 -4.02 4.20
CA LEU A 125 -3.34 -2.97 4.75
C LEU A 125 -3.70 -1.96 3.64
N ILE A 126 -4.34 -2.42 2.56
CA ILE A 126 -4.57 -1.64 1.33
C ILE A 126 -5.38 -0.35 1.56
N VAL A 127 -6.17 -0.33 2.63
CA VAL A 127 -7.04 0.79 3.04
C VAL A 127 -6.23 1.97 3.55
N ALA A 128 -4.95 1.76 3.87
CA ALA A 128 -4.10 2.79 4.41
C ALA A 128 -3.61 3.75 3.33
N GLU A 129 -3.85 5.04 3.54
CA GLU A 129 -3.56 6.13 2.59
C GLU A 129 -2.09 6.20 2.14
N HIS A 130 -1.16 5.68 2.94
CA HIS A 130 0.26 5.64 2.59
C HIS A 130 0.52 4.83 1.31
N VAL A 131 -0.28 3.78 1.04
CA VAL A 131 -0.13 2.94 -0.15
C VAL A 131 -0.36 3.77 -1.41
N THR A 132 -1.41 4.60 -1.40
CA THR A 132 -1.71 5.54 -2.48
C THR A 132 -0.69 6.68 -2.53
N ALA A 133 -0.27 7.21 -1.38
CA ALA A 133 0.74 8.27 -1.31
C ALA A 133 2.08 7.84 -1.95
N TYR A 134 2.53 6.62 -1.67
CA TYR A 134 3.74 6.06 -2.28
C TYR A 134 3.58 5.79 -3.77
N ALA A 135 2.41 5.38 -4.22
CA ALA A 135 2.12 5.22 -5.64
C ALA A 135 2.13 6.58 -6.39
N ILE A 136 1.54 7.63 -5.80
CA ILE A 136 1.58 9.00 -6.32
C ILE A 136 3.03 9.48 -6.42
N ALA A 137 3.82 9.34 -5.35
CA ALA A 137 5.21 9.78 -5.34
C ALA A 137 6.07 9.02 -6.36
N THR A 138 5.86 7.71 -6.48
CA THR A 138 6.53 6.86 -7.47
C THR A 138 6.18 7.27 -8.90
N MET A 139 4.90 7.53 -9.18
CA MET A 139 4.45 8.00 -10.49
C MET A 139 4.97 9.41 -10.80
N ALA A 140 4.93 10.33 -9.84
CA ALA A 140 5.47 11.68 -10.01
C ALA A 140 6.97 11.64 -10.31
N ALA A 141 7.74 10.85 -9.54
CA ALA A 141 9.16 10.64 -9.80
C ALA A 141 9.40 10.06 -11.20
N ALA A 142 8.65 9.02 -11.60
CA ALA A 142 8.73 8.42 -12.93
C ALA A 142 8.48 9.43 -14.05
N TRP A 143 7.48 10.30 -13.90
CA TRP A 143 7.19 11.36 -14.86
C TRP A 143 8.34 12.37 -14.93
N ILE A 144 8.79 12.89 -13.78
CA ILE A 144 9.85 13.91 -13.73
C ILE A 144 11.15 13.40 -14.35
N VAL A 145 11.59 12.18 -14.01
CA VAL A 145 12.89 11.65 -14.46
C VAL A 145 12.91 11.21 -15.91
N THR A 146 11.74 11.02 -16.53
CA THR A 146 11.62 10.65 -17.95
C THR A 146 11.33 11.85 -18.86
N THR A 147 11.02 13.02 -18.28
CA THR A 147 10.82 14.27 -19.02
C THR A 147 12.16 14.74 -19.61
N ARG A 148 12.26 14.70 -20.95
CA ARG A 148 13.40 15.28 -21.69
C ARG A 148 13.22 16.77 -21.97
N GLN A 149 11.98 17.17 -22.21
CA GLN A 149 11.58 18.55 -22.42
C GLN A 149 10.23 18.77 -21.73
N PRO A 150 10.02 19.89 -21.03
CA PRO A 150 8.77 20.17 -20.36
C PRO A 150 7.62 20.33 -21.36
N GLN A 151 6.66 19.42 -21.27
CA GLN A 151 5.44 19.44 -22.05
C GLN A 151 4.24 19.77 -21.14
N ALA A 152 3.27 20.51 -21.67
CA ALA A 152 2.08 20.87 -20.90
C ALA A 152 1.31 19.64 -20.39
N GLY A 153 1.22 18.58 -21.19
CA GLY A 153 0.57 17.33 -20.78
C GLY A 153 1.24 16.68 -19.57
N ASP A 154 2.58 16.56 -19.58
CA ASP A 154 3.31 16.02 -18.43
C ASP A 154 3.18 16.94 -17.20
N GLY A 155 3.16 18.26 -17.39
CA GLY A 155 2.97 19.22 -16.31
C GLY A 155 1.57 19.17 -15.69
N LEU A 156 0.53 18.95 -16.50
CA LEU A 156 -0.83 18.73 -16.02
C LEU A 156 -0.95 17.42 -15.23
N VAL A 157 -0.28 16.34 -15.67
CA VAL A 157 -0.23 15.09 -14.89
C VAL A 157 0.43 15.34 -13.54
N LEU A 158 1.56 16.04 -13.50
CA LEU A 158 2.23 16.38 -12.24
C LEU A 158 1.34 17.28 -11.35
N LEU A 159 0.59 18.20 -11.94
CA LEU A 159 -0.36 19.04 -11.20
C LEU A 159 -1.46 18.21 -10.54
N VAL A 160 -2.04 17.25 -11.27
CA VAL A 160 -3.06 16.33 -10.72
C VAL A 160 -2.46 15.48 -9.60
N LEU A 161 -1.25 14.94 -9.78
CA LEU A 161 -0.57 14.17 -8.74
C LEU A 161 -0.26 15.01 -7.49
N ALA A 162 0.15 16.26 -7.67
CA ALA A 162 0.42 17.19 -6.57
C ALA A 162 -0.87 17.65 -5.86
N LEU A 163 -1.98 17.79 -6.58
CA LEU A 163 -3.29 18.04 -5.97
C LEU A 163 -3.73 16.84 -5.13
N LEU A 164 -3.58 15.62 -5.66
CA LEU A 164 -3.90 14.41 -4.91
C LEU A 164 -3.01 14.27 -3.66
N SER A 165 -1.73 14.64 -3.75
CA SER A 165 -0.81 14.55 -2.61
C SER A 165 -1.17 15.48 -1.45
N MET A 166 -1.85 16.60 -1.69
CA MET A 166 -2.32 17.50 -0.63
C MET A 166 -3.32 16.86 0.33
N PHE A 167 -4.03 15.84 -0.14
CA PHE A 167 -5.05 15.11 0.61
C PHE A 167 -4.60 13.69 0.97
N CYS A 168 -3.30 13.43 0.89
CA CYS A 168 -2.69 12.15 1.21
C CYS A 168 -1.94 12.19 2.54
N HIS A 169 -1.58 11.00 3.00
CA HIS A 169 -0.84 10.69 4.21
C HIS A 169 0.37 11.61 4.50
N GLU A 170 0.72 11.69 5.78
CA GLU A 170 1.82 12.44 6.41
C GLU A 170 3.21 12.26 5.78
N VAL A 171 3.41 11.24 4.93
CA VAL A 171 4.69 10.97 4.24
C VAL A 171 5.10 12.08 3.27
N PHE A 172 4.15 12.91 2.82
CA PHE A 172 4.45 14.08 1.99
C PHE A 172 5.22 15.17 2.72
N VAL A 173 5.38 15.11 4.04
CA VAL A 173 6.29 15.99 4.79
C VAL A 173 7.72 15.92 4.24
N PHE A 174 8.18 14.75 3.79
CA PHE A 174 9.50 14.56 3.19
C PHE A 174 9.44 14.27 1.68
N LEU A 175 8.38 13.64 1.17
CA LEU A 175 8.23 13.39 -0.28
C LEU A 175 7.88 14.67 -1.05
N GLY A 176 7.06 15.55 -0.48
CA GLY A 176 6.66 16.81 -1.12
C GLY A 176 7.85 17.71 -1.47
N PRO A 177 8.75 18.04 -0.51
CA PRO A 177 9.93 18.85 -0.80
C PRO A 177 10.87 18.19 -1.82
N LEU A 178 11.05 16.86 -1.75
CA LEU A 178 11.86 16.12 -2.70
C LEU A 178 11.30 16.22 -4.13
N LEU A 179 10.01 15.94 -4.32
CA LEU A 179 9.36 16.02 -5.62
C LEU A 179 9.31 17.44 -6.17
N ALA A 180 9.12 18.44 -5.30
CA ALA A 180 9.21 19.85 -5.68
C ALA A 180 10.61 20.21 -6.18
N ALA A 181 11.66 19.79 -5.46
CA ALA A 181 13.06 20.03 -5.86
C ALA A 181 13.40 19.35 -7.20
N MET A 182 12.96 18.10 -7.39
CA MET A 182 13.09 17.38 -8.66
C MET A 182 12.39 18.12 -9.81
N THR A 183 11.15 18.60 -9.58
CA THR A 183 10.35 19.32 -10.58
C THR A 183 10.99 20.64 -10.97
N VAL A 184 11.46 21.43 -9.99
CA VAL A 184 12.19 22.68 -10.23
C VAL A 184 13.50 22.41 -10.96
N SER A 185 14.22 21.34 -10.61
CA SER A 185 15.44 20.95 -11.31
C SER A 185 15.17 20.59 -12.77
N ALA A 186 14.11 19.83 -13.05
CA ALA A 186 13.72 19.49 -14.43
C ALA A 186 13.38 20.73 -15.26
N VAL A 187 12.69 21.71 -14.67
CA VAL A 187 12.42 23.02 -15.30
C VAL A 187 13.72 23.80 -15.56
N ARG A 188 14.63 23.86 -14.59
CA ARG A 188 15.90 24.61 -14.70
C ARG A 188 16.80 24.07 -15.81
N HIS A 189 16.87 22.75 -15.96
CA HIS A 189 17.73 22.10 -16.94
C HIS A 189 17.06 21.92 -18.32
N ALA A 190 15.83 22.39 -18.49
CA ALA A 190 15.13 22.31 -19.77
C ALA A 190 15.77 23.23 -20.84
N PRO A 191 16.13 22.69 -22.03
CA PRO A 191 16.70 23.48 -23.11
C PRO A 191 15.67 24.40 -23.79
N VAL A 192 14.40 23.97 -23.81
CA VAL A 192 13.27 24.74 -24.35
C VAL A 192 12.27 24.93 -23.23
N ARG A 193 11.77 26.16 -23.06
CA ARG A 193 10.92 26.56 -21.93
C ARG A 193 9.61 27.20 -22.41
N PRO A 194 8.63 26.40 -22.87
CA PRO A 194 7.31 26.93 -23.21
C PRO A 194 6.64 27.47 -21.95
N SER A 195 6.16 28.71 -21.97
CA SER A 195 5.62 29.41 -20.78
C SER A 195 4.50 28.63 -20.08
N PHE A 196 3.55 28.08 -20.84
CA PHE A 196 2.46 27.30 -20.28
C PHE A 196 2.93 25.99 -19.63
N ALA A 197 3.84 25.25 -20.28
CA ALA A 197 4.42 24.05 -19.69
C ALA A 197 5.21 24.37 -18.40
N MET A 198 5.99 25.45 -18.40
CA MET A 198 6.71 25.92 -17.21
C MET A 198 5.74 26.25 -16.07
N ALA A 199 4.67 26.98 -16.36
CA ALA A 199 3.66 27.33 -15.36
C ALA A 199 3.05 26.08 -14.71
N THR A 200 2.70 25.06 -15.51
CA THR A 200 2.13 23.80 -14.96
C THR A 200 3.12 23.04 -14.07
N TYR A 201 4.39 22.96 -14.45
CA TYR A 201 5.43 22.32 -13.61
C TYR A 201 5.69 23.09 -12.33
N LEU A 202 5.80 24.42 -12.39
CA LEU A 202 6.05 25.25 -11.22
C LEU A 202 4.84 25.26 -10.28
N ALA A 203 3.62 25.25 -10.82
CA ALA A 203 2.40 25.08 -10.04
C ALA A 203 2.39 23.71 -9.34
N ALA A 204 2.75 22.62 -10.04
CA ALA A 204 2.89 21.30 -9.41
C ALA A 204 3.94 21.29 -8.28
N ALA A 205 5.10 21.92 -8.50
CA ALA A 205 6.14 22.05 -7.47
C ALA A 205 5.64 22.82 -6.24
N LEU A 206 4.88 23.90 -6.43
CA LEU A 206 4.25 24.64 -5.34
C LEU A 206 3.25 23.77 -4.58
N LEU A 207 2.40 23.02 -5.27
CA LEU A 207 1.43 22.14 -4.63
C LEU A 207 2.09 20.98 -3.88
N PHE A 208 3.21 20.44 -4.36
CA PHE A 208 4.00 19.49 -3.58
C PHE A 208 4.53 20.10 -2.27
N LEU A 209 4.96 21.37 -2.27
CA LEU A 209 5.33 22.08 -1.04
C LEU A 209 4.12 22.32 -0.13
N VAL A 210 2.98 22.70 -0.70
CA VAL A 210 1.72 22.83 0.07
C VAL A 210 1.35 21.51 0.73
N SER A 211 1.46 20.38 0.02
CA SER A 211 1.22 19.05 0.60
C SER A 211 2.15 18.73 1.77
N ALA A 212 3.41 19.19 1.73
CA ALA A 212 4.36 19.03 2.83
C ALA A 212 3.95 19.86 4.05
N VAL A 213 3.47 21.08 3.85
CA VAL A 213 2.99 21.96 4.92
C VAL A 213 1.72 21.40 5.57
N LEU A 214 0.79 20.88 4.76
CA LEU A 214 -0.43 20.24 5.27
C LEU A 214 -0.08 18.97 6.06
N ALA A 215 0.78 18.11 5.53
CA ALA A 215 1.27 16.93 6.24
C ALA A 215 1.94 17.30 7.57
N TRP A 216 2.79 18.33 7.59
CA TRP A 216 3.42 18.83 8.82
C TRP A 216 2.38 19.31 9.84
N ARG A 217 1.37 20.07 9.38
CA ARG A 217 0.29 20.56 10.23
C ARG A 217 -0.43 19.38 10.89
N THR A 218 -0.86 18.38 10.11
CA THR A 218 -1.55 17.18 10.61
C THR A 218 -0.72 16.44 11.67
N ILE A 219 0.59 16.29 11.46
CA ILE A 219 1.50 15.70 12.47
C ILE A 219 1.55 16.57 13.73
N SER A 220 1.71 17.88 13.57
CA SER A 220 1.93 18.81 14.69
C SER A 220 0.69 19.06 15.55
N THR A 221 -0.50 18.95 14.97
CA THR A 221 -1.79 19.17 15.64
C THR A 221 -2.44 17.87 16.07
N PHE A 222 -1.72 16.75 16.04
CA PHE A 222 -2.24 15.45 16.45
C PHE A 222 -2.64 15.50 17.93
N GLU A 223 -3.95 15.34 18.20
CA GLU A 223 -4.54 15.59 19.53
C GLU A 223 -4.11 14.54 20.57
N ASP A 224 -4.00 13.27 20.17
CA ASP A 224 -3.62 12.17 21.07
C ASP A 224 -2.11 11.90 21.05
N ARG A 225 -1.39 12.65 21.89
CA ARG A 225 0.06 12.50 22.05
C ARG A 225 0.48 11.12 22.57
N ALA A 226 -0.36 10.45 23.35
CA ALA A 226 -0.06 9.14 23.89
C ALA A 226 -0.14 8.07 22.79
N TYR A 227 -1.19 8.13 21.96
CA TYR A 227 -1.30 7.31 20.76
C TYR A 227 -0.16 7.57 19.78
N PHE A 228 0.21 8.83 19.53
CA PHE A 228 1.33 9.18 18.66
C PHE A 228 2.66 8.59 19.17
N ALA A 229 2.92 8.63 20.49
CA ALA A 229 4.09 8.02 21.10
C ALA A 229 4.08 6.48 20.96
N SER A 230 2.93 5.84 21.13
CA SER A 230 2.76 4.39 20.92
C SER A 230 3.02 4.01 19.47
N ALA A 231 2.39 4.69 18.52
CA ALA A 231 2.59 4.45 17.09
C ALA A 231 4.04 4.67 16.64
N SER A 232 4.71 5.67 17.23
CA SER A 232 6.14 5.93 16.99
C SER A 232 7.04 4.84 17.56
N ALA A 233 6.69 4.27 18.71
CA ALA A 233 7.42 3.14 19.28
C ALA A 233 7.23 1.88 18.42
N GLU A 234 6.02 1.65 17.93
CA GLU A 234 5.72 0.54 17.02
C GLU A 234 6.47 0.63 15.70
N ALA A 235 6.82 1.82 15.21
CA ALA A 235 7.64 1.96 14.00
C ALA A 235 8.99 1.23 14.10
N TRP A 236 9.53 1.04 15.32
CA TRP A 236 10.75 0.26 15.54
C TRP A 236 10.57 -1.25 15.37
N ASP A 237 9.33 -1.74 15.31
CA ASP A 237 8.98 -3.13 15.08
C ASP A 237 8.88 -3.49 13.59
N PHE A 238 9.38 -2.65 12.68
CA PHE A 238 9.35 -2.92 11.23
C PHE A 238 9.99 -4.27 10.86
N TRP A 239 10.95 -4.74 11.67
CA TRP A 239 11.62 -6.03 11.52
C TRP A 239 10.70 -7.24 11.73
N LYS A 240 9.46 -7.02 12.18
CA LYS A 240 8.43 -8.06 12.28
C LYS A 240 7.84 -8.43 10.91
N ASN A 241 8.24 -7.76 9.83
CA ASN A 241 7.91 -8.12 8.45
C ASN A 241 9.13 -8.69 7.71
N PRO A 242 9.41 -10.00 7.85
CA PRO A 242 10.59 -10.62 7.25
C PRO A 242 10.67 -10.47 5.73
N VAL A 243 9.54 -10.36 5.01
CA VAL A 243 9.60 -10.10 3.56
C VAL A 243 10.18 -8.73 3.25
N PHE A 244 9.77 -7.70 3.99
CA PHE A 244 10.31 -6.36 3.82
C PHE A 244 11.81 -6.32 4.10
N ASP A 245 12.25 -6.93 5.19
CA ASP A 245 13.66 -6.92 5.57
C ASP A 245 14.52 -7.66 4.55
N ILE A 246 14.13 -8.88 4.18
CA ILE A 246 14.89 -9.69 3.23
C ILE A 246 14.94 -9.01 1.86
N ALA A 247 13.82 -8.42 1.40
CA ALA A 247 13.77 -7.69 0.14
C ALA A 247 14.64 -6.42 0.17
N SER A 248 14.57 -5.67 1.28
CA SER A 248 15.38 -4.47 1.49
C SER A 248 16.86 -4.78 1.54
N ILE A 249 17.28 -5.84 2.25
CA ILE A 249 18.68 -6.30 2.30
C ILE A 249 19.16 -6.69 0.91
N ALA A 250 18.38 -7.46 0.15
CA ALA A 250 18.74 -7.87 -1.21
C ALA A 250 18.93 -6.64 -2.13
N ALA A 251 18.03 -5.66 -2.05
CA ALA A 251 18.14 -4.43 -2.82
C ALA A 251 19.30 -3.55 -2.37
N LEU A 252 19.58 -3.46 -1.07
CA LEU A 252 20.73 -2.72 -0.52
C LEU A 252 22.06 -3.31 -0.99
N VAL A 253 22.19 -4.64 -1.04
CA VAL A 253 23.39 -5.30 -1.58
C VAL A 253 23.60 -4.91 -3.04
N VAL A 254 22.55 -5.02 -3.87
CA VAL A 254 22.63 -4.67 -5.30
C VAL A 254 22.88 -3.18 -5.50
N ALA A 255 22.22 -2.33 -4.73
CA ALA A 255 22.43 -0.88 -4.75
C ALA A 255 23.87 -0.54 -4.35
N GLY A 256 24.40 -1.09 -3.26
CA GLY A 256 25.79 -0.89 -2.84
C GLY A 256 26.78 -1.27 -3.94
N VAL A 257 26.58 -2.42 -4.60
CA VAL A 257 27.39 -2.82 -5.75
C VAL A 257 27.25 -1.85 -6.92
N ALA A 258 26.03 -1.43 -7.25
CA ALA A 258 25.77 -0.47 -8.33
C ALA A 258 26.42 0.90 -8.07
N LEU A 259 26.44 1.34 -6.81
CA LEU A 259 26.95 2.65 -6.41
C LEU A 259 28.48 2.67 -6.27
N VAL A 260 29.10 1.58 -5.81
CA VAL A 260 30.55 1.53 -5.51
C VAL A 260 31.35 0.89 -6.64
N ARG A 261 30.85 -0.19 -7.26
CA ARG A 261 31.55 -0.93 -8.33
C ARG A 261 30.56 -1.39 -9.42
N PRO A 262 30.02 -0.48 -10.24
CA PRO A 262 28.99 -0.82 -11.23
C PRO A 262 29.44 -1.89 -12.23
N ALA A 263 30.74 -1.96 -12.56
CA ALA A 263 31.31 -3.02 -13.40
C ALA A 263 31.04 -4.44 -12.87
N THR A 264 30.95 -4.62 -11.55
CA THR A 264 30.71 -5.90 -10.91
C THR A 264 29.31 -6.46 -11.20
N LEU A 265 28.32 -5.61 -11.55
CA LEU A 265 26.99 -6.06 -11.98
C LEU A 265 27.04 -6.94 -13.25
N ALA A 266 28.11 -6.81 -14.04
CA ALA A 266 28.34 -7.65 -15.21
C ALA A 266 28.88 -9.06 -14.87
N THR A 267 29.30 -9.30 -13.63
CA THR A 267 29.77 -10.60 -13.13
C THR A 267 28.61 -11.43 -12.56
N ARG A 268 28.89 -12.67 -12.12
CA ARG A 268 27.90 -13.54 -11.45
C ARG A 268 27.79 -13.29 -9.94
N TRP A 269 28.82 -12.69 -9.34
CA TRP A 269 28.99 -12.56 -7.89
C TRP A 269 27.81 -11.88 -7.17
N PRO A 270 27.34 -10.68 -7.56
CA PRO A 270 26.28 -10.00 -6.80
C PRO A 270 24.96 -10.78 -6.85
N TRP A 271 24.72 -11.50 -7.95
CA TRP A 271 23.52 -12.31 -8.16
C TRP A 271 23.53 -13.59 -7.32
N LEU A 272 24.70 -14.21 -7.15
CA LEU A 272 24.88 -15.35 -6.25
C LEU A 272 24.70 -14.96 -4.79
N MET A 273 25.09 -13.74 -4.40
CA MET A 273 24.90 -13.25 -3.03
C MET A 273 23.44 -13.03 -2.65
N ILE A 274 22.61 -12.56 -3.59
CA ILE A 274 21.19 -12.29 -3.32
C ILE A 274 20.29 -13.51 -3.57
N ALA A 275 20.77 -14.54 -4.27
CA ALA A 275 19.97 -15.74 -4.56
C ALA A 275 19.41 -16.42 -3.29
N PRO A 276 20.17 -16.56 -2.19
CA PRO A 276 19.63 -17.05 -0.93
C PRO A 276 18.50 -16.19 -0.36
N ALA A 277 18.59 -14.87 -0.49
CA ALA A 277 17.54 -13.95 -0.02
C ALA A 277 16.24 -14.12 -0.83
N LEU A 278 16.36 -14.19 -2.17
CA LEU A 278 15.21 -14.46 -3.04
C LEU A 278 14.58 -15.83 -2.77
N LEU A 279 15.41 -16.85 -2.55
CA LEU A 279 14.95 -18.19 -2.18
C LEU A 279 14.27 -18.19 -0.81
N ALA A 280 14.82 -17.49 0.18
CA ALA A 280 14.23 -17.35 1.50
C ALA A 280 12.84 -16.69 1.42
N MET A 281 12.67 -15.64 0.61
CA MET A 281 11.35 -15.01 0.38
C MET A 281 10.35 -15.97 -0.25
N LEU A 282 10.78 -16.75 -1.25
CA LEU A 282 9.94 -17.76 -1.91
C LEU A 282 9.49 -18.86 -0.94
N LEU A 283 10.36 -19.26 -0.01
CA LEU A 283 10.10 -20.31 0.97
C LEU A 283 9.45 -19.79 2.26
N LEU A 284 9.39 -18.47 2.46
CA LEU A 284 8.85 -17.86 3.67
C LEU A 284 7.41 -18.30 4.01
N PRO A 285 6.50 -18.51 3.03
CA PRO A 285 5.19 -19.11 3.30
C PRO A 285 5.22 -20.44 4.06
N LEU A 286 6.28 -21.25 3.92
CA LEU A 286 6.41 -22.52 4.62
C LEU A 286 6.52 -22.33 6.14
N LEU A 287 6.90 -21.14 6.61
CA LEU A 287 6.89 -20.81 8.03
C LEU A 287 5.48 -20.84 8.62
N VAL A 288 4.43 -20.57 7.81
CA VAL A 288 3.03 -20.68 8.26
C VAL A 288 2.65 -22.13 8.59
N LEU A 289 3.34 -23.11 8.01
CA LEU A 289 3.16 -24.53 8.35
C LEU A 289 3.82 -24.91 9.68
N THR A 290 4.75 -24.10 10.18
CA THR A 290 5.38 -24.33 11.48
C THR A 290 4.43 -23.84 12.56
N ARG A 291 3.91 -24.78 13.37
CA ARG A 291 2.96 -24.47 14.45
C ARG A 291 3.62 -23.54 15.49
N GLY A 292 3.42 -22.24 15.36
CA GLY A 292 3.53 -21.28 16.47
C GLY A 292 4.90 -20.67 16.78
N TYR A 293 5.95 -20.85 15.97
CA TYR A 293 7.27 -20.24 16.27
C TYR A 293 7.41 -18.79 15.76
N PHE A 294 6.63 -18.39 14.75
CA PHE A 294 6.46 -17.01 14.36
C PHE A 294 5.01 -16.61 14.64
N GLY A 295 4.75 -15.72 15.60
CA GLY A 295 3.41 -15.13 15.78
C GLY A 295 3.44 -13.88 16.66
N PRO A 296 2.38 -13.03 16.70
CA PRO A 296 1.34 -12.66 15.70
C PRO A 296 1.21 -11.11 15.54
N PRO A 297 0.27 -10.52 14.75
CA PRO A 297 -0.35 -10.91 13.47
C PRO A 297 0.53 -10.56 12.26
N PHE A 298 0.70 -11.48 11.31
CA PHE A 298 1.50 -11.26 10.09
C PHE A 298 0.99 -10.09 9.23
N ALA A 299 -0.33 -9.88 9.24
CA ALA A 299 -0.95 -8.75 8.58
C ALA A 299 -0.63 -7.40 9.25
N TYR A 300 -0.50 -7.38 10.58
CA TYR A 300 -0.11 -6.17 11.32
C TYR A 300 1.36 -5.80 11.11
N GLY A 301 2.24 -6.78 10.91
CA GLY A 301 3.62 -6.51 10.50
C GLY A 301 3.70 -5.66 9.23
N GLN A 302 2.77 -5.82 8.29
CA GLN A 302 2.68 -4.96 7.10
C GLN A 302 2.25 -3.52 7.44
N ASN A 303 1.37 -3.35 8.43
CA ASN A 303 0.99 -2.03 8.93
C ASN A 303 2.22 -1.28 9.46
N ILE A 304 3.03 -1.92 10.30
CA ILE A 304 4.23 -1.31 10.88
C ILE A 304 5.26 -0.93 9.79
N THR A 305 5.38 -1.79 8.77
CA THR A 305 6.34 -1.60 7.66
C THR A 305 6.12 -0.29 6.92
N ARG A 306 4.91 0.28 6.94
CA ARG A 306 4.60 1.55 6.28
C ARG A 306 5.58 2.67 6.68
N PHE A 307 6.01 2.71 7.93
CA PHE A 307 6.93 3.74 8.40
C PHE A 307 8.34 3.60 7.81
N ALA A 308 8.84 2.37 7.72
CA ALA A 308 10.16 2.07 7.14
C ALA A 308 10.18 2.15 5.60
N ALA A 309 9.04 1.93 4.95
CA ALA A 309 8.94 1.95 3.50
C ALA A 309 9.13 3.36 2.90
N GLY A 310 8.78 4.41 3.63
CA GLY A 310 8.96 5.81 3.21
C GLY A 310 10.43 6.19 2.92
N PRO A 311 11.36 6.02 3.88
CA PRO A 311 12.79 6.23 3.64
C PRO A 311 13.36 5.37 2.50
N VAL A 312 12.92 4.12 2.37
CA VAL A 312 13.32 3.26 1.25
C VAL A 312 12.88 3.86 -0.09
N LEU A 313 11.63 4.33 -0.18
CA LEU A 313 11.13 5.00 -1.38
C LEU A 313 11.92 6.27 -1.70
N VAL A 314 12.25 7.09 -0.69
CA VAL A 314 13.10 8.28 -0.87
C VAL A 314 14.45 7.90 -1.49
N ALA A 315 15.10 6.85 -0.99
CA ALA A 315 16.38 6.39 -1.53
C ALA A 315 16.25 5.94 -3.00
N ILE A 316 15.18 5.24 -3.34
CA ILE A 316 14.88 4.83 -4.73
C ILE A 316 14.66 6.07 -5.62
N ILE A 317 13.86 7.04 -5.19
CA ILE A 317 13.58 8.27 -5.94
C ILE A 317 14.87 9.09 -6.13
N LEU A 318 15.71 9.22 -5.10
CA LEU A 318 17.00 9.89 -5.20
C LEU A 318 17.93 9.18 -6.19
N PHE A 319 17.94 7.85 -6.21
CA PHE A 319 18.70 7.08 -7.19
C PHE A 319 18.20 7.32 -8.62
N MET A 320 16.87 7.31 -8.83
CA MET A 320 16.24 7.65 -10.10
C MET A 320 16.62 9.06 -10.57
N TRP A 321 16.60 10.03 -9.64
CA TRP A 321 16.92 11.43 -9.93
C TRP A 321 18.40 11.62 -10.27
N ALA A 322 19.31 10.99 -9.52
CA ALA A 322 20.74 11.05 -9.76
C ALA A 322 21.12 10.47 -11.14
N HIS A 323 20.48 9.37 -11.53
CA HIS A 323 20.64 8.78 -12.87
C HIS A 323 20.14 9.74 -13.97
N ALA A 324 18.93 10.28 -13.84
CA ALA A 324 18.37 11.20 -14.83
C ALA A 324 19.15 12.52 -14.97
N SER A 325 19.79 12.97 -13.88
CA SER A 325 20.61 14.19 -13.87
C SER A 325 22.02 13.97 -14.42
N GLY A 326 22.38 12.75 -14.83
CA GLY A 326 23.70 12.42 -15.34
C GLY A 326 24.81 12.42 -14.29
N TRP A 327 24.46 12.42 -12.99
CA TRP A 327 25.44 12.47 -11.90
C TRP A 327 26.20 11.16 -11.71
N ARG A 328 25.68 10.04 -12.26
CA ARG A 328 26.30 8.72 -12.15
C ARG A 328 26.44 8.07 -13.52
N PRO A 329 27.53 7.34 -13.77
CA PRO A 329 27.70 6.59 -15.00
C PRO A 329 26.68 5.45 -15.08
N ASN A 330 26.17 5.20 -16.29
CA ASN A 330 25.23 4.11 -16.55
C ASN A 330 25.85 2.77 -16.15
N PRO A 331 25.21 1.97 -15.28
CA PRO A 331 25.75 0.67 -14.92
C PRO A 331 25.77 -0.24 -16.16
N PRO A 332 26.87 -0.99 -16.36
CA PRO A 332 26.92 -1.96 -17.44
C PRO A 332 25.84 -3.02 -17.23
N LYS A 333 25.10 -3.34 -18.30
CA LYS A 333 24.00 -4.33 -18.30
C LYS A 333 22.81 -3.98 -17.40
N ALA A 334 22.23 -2.80 -17.55
CA ALA A 334 20.97 -2.40 -16.89
C ALA A 334 19.84 -3.44 -17.01
N GLY A 335 19.81 -4.26 -18.07
CA GLY A 335 18.86 -5.37 -18.19
C GLY A 335 18.95 -6.43 -17.08
N ARG A 336 20.12 -6.62 -16.44
CA ARG A 336 20.25 -7.53 -15.29
C ARG A 336 19.67 -6.94 -14.01
N LEU A 337 19.79 -5.62 -13.82
CA LEU A 337 19.12 -4.94 -12.72
C LEU A 337 17.60 -5.05 -12.87
N LEU A 338 17.09 -4.88 -14.09
CA LEU A 338 15.66 -5.10 -14.36
C LEU A 338 15.23 -6.55 -14.14
N ALA A 339 16.05 -7.53 -14.52
CA ALA A 339 15.78 -8.94 -14.23
C ALA A 339 15.77 -9.22 -12.73
N PHE A 340 16.70 -8.65 -11.97
CA PHE A 340 16.69 -8.72 -10.51
C PHE A 340 15.43 -8.09 -9.92
N ALA A 341 15.07 -6.88 -10.35
CA ALA A 341 13.86 -6.20 -9.88
C ALA A 341 12.60 -7.06 -10.14
N GLY A 342 12.50 -7.64 -11.34
CA GLY A 342 11.44 -8.56 -11.71
C GLY A 342 11.40 -9.82 -10.84
N LEU A 343 12.56 -10.46 -10.59
CA LEU A 343 12.65 -11.63 -9.71
C LEU A 343 12.34 -11.29 -8.25
N LEU A 344 12.77 -10.13 -7.76
CA LEU A 344 12.45 -9.63 -6.43
C LEU A 344 10.94 -9.42 -6.27
N PHE A 345 10.30 -8.79 -7.26
CA PHE A 345 8.84 -8.65 -7.30
C PHE A 345 8.13 -10.00 -7.32
N LEU A 346 8.58 -10.95 -8.14
CA LEU A 346 7.98 -12.29 -8.16
C LEU A 346 8.16 -13.04 -6.82
N ALA A 347 9.29 -12.83 -6.14
CA ALA A 347 9.59 -13.47 -4.86
C ALA A 347 8.72 -12.97 -3.69
N THR A 348 8.08 -11.80 -3.81
CA THR A 348 7.14 -11.30 -2.77
C THR A 348 5.73 -11.89 -2.90
N LEU A 349 5.32 -12.27 -4.12
CA LEU A 349 3.96 -12.78 -4.39
C LEU A 349 3.52 -13.96 -3.51
N PRO A 350 4.37 -14.99 -3.24
CA PRO A 350 3.97 -16.14 -2.41
C PRO A 350 3.54 -15.73 -1.00
N TRP A 351 4.25 -14.78 -0.38
CA TRP A 351 3.91 -14.28 0.94
C TRP A 351 2.59 -13.52 0.93
N SER A 352 2.40 -12.60 -0.02
CA SER A 352 1.16 -11.85 -0.14
C SER A 352 -0.05 -12.76 -0.40
N ALA A 353 0.12 -13.81 -1.21
CA ALA A 353 -0.91 -14.84 -1.42
C ALA A 353 -1.23 -15.63 -0.14
N THR A 354 -0.21 -15.92 0.68
CA THR A 354 -0.37 -16.61 1.96
C THR A 354 -1.13 -15.75 2.96
N LEU A 355 -0.82 -14.46 3.07
CA LEU A 355 -1.56 -13.53 3.93
C LEU A 355 -3.04 -13.47 3.56
N ALA A 356 -3.36 -13.44 2.26
CA ALA A 356 -4.75 -13.46 1.81
C ALA A 356 -5.49 -14.73 2.25
N VAL A 357 -4.84 -15.91 2.15
CA VAL A 357 -5.41 -17.18 2.63
C VAL A 357 -5.62 -17.18 4.14
N VAL A 358 -4.62 -16.71 4.90
CA VAL A 358 -4.71 -16.64 6.37
C VAL A 358 -5.81 -15.67 6.81
N PHE A 359 -5.99 -14.55 6.10
CA PHE A 359 -7.09 -13.62 6.37
C PHE A 359 -8.46 -14.20 6.05
N VAL A 360 -8.62 -14.93 4.95
CA VAL A 360 -9.88 -15.64 4.68
C VAL A 360 -10.18 -16.66 5.78
N SER A 361 -9.17 -17.39 6.23
CA SER A 361 -9.34 -18.32 7.37
C SER A 361 -9.73 -17.59 8.66
N TYR A 362 -9.24 -16.37 8.88
CA TYR A 362 -9.68 -15.52 9.99
C TYR A 362 -11.16 -15.12 9.86
N LEU A 363 -11.61 -14.70 8.67
CA LEU A 363 -13.03 -14.39 8.44
C LEU A 363 -13.92 -15.63 8.62
N ASP A 364 -13.46 -16.81 8.21
CA ASP A 364 -14.18 -18.07 8.42
C ASP A 364 -14.29 -18.42 9.91
N GLU A 365 -13.22 -18.25 10.69
CA GLU A 365 -13.25 -18.45 12.15
C GLU A 365 -14.17 -17.43 12.83
N MET A 366 -14.24 -16.18 12.36
CA MET A 366 -15.22 -15.20 12.83
C MET A 366 -16.66 -15.61 12.51
N LYS A 367 -16.94 -16.03 11.28
CA LYS A 367 -18.27 -16.54 10.87
C LYS A 367 -18.71 -17.70 11.75
N VAL A 368 -17.83 -18.67 12.00
CA VAL A 368 -18.10 -19.80 12.90
C VAL A 368 -18.36 -19.31 14.33
N ALA A 369 -17.62 -18.30 14.81
CA ALA A 369 -17.78 -17.79 16.16
C ALA A 369 -19.12 -17.07 16.39
N ILE A 370 -19.70 -16.43 15.37
CA ILE A 370 -20.96 -15.66 15.47
C ILE A 370 -22.22 -16.45 15.09
N ARG A 371 -22.07 -17.51 14.30
CA ARG A 371 -23.21 -18.24 13.73
C ARG A 371 -24.09 -18.86 14.80
N ASP A 372 -25.39 -18.62 14.70
CA ASP A 372 -26.42 -19.14 15.63
C ASP A 372 -26.17 -18.81 17.11
N ARG A 373 -25.41 -17.73 17.38
CA ARG A 373 -25.07 -17.24 18.72
C ARG A 373 -25.51 -15.78 18.86
N PRO A 374 -26.78 -15.49 19.16
CA PRO A 374 -27.30 -14.13 19.14
C PRO A 374 -26.72 -13.26 20.26
N GLY A 375 -26.67 -11.95 20.02
CA GLY A 375 -26.21 -10.96 20.98
C GLY A 375 -24.70 -10.71 20.95
N ILE A 376 -24.17 -10.17 22.04
CA ILE A 376 -22.75 -9.82 22.18
C ILE A 376 -21.99 -11.03 22.71
N ILE A 377 -20.99 -11.46 21.95
CA ILE A 377 -20.12 -12.59 22.26
C ILE A 377 -18.81 -12.03 22.81
N ALA A 378 -18.42 -12.44 24.01
CA ALA A 378 -17.12 -12.04 24.55
C ALA A 378 -15.99 -12.64 23.69
N TYR A 379 -14.96 -11.84 23.40
CA TYR A 379 -13.79 -12.29 22.64
C TYR A 379 -13.17 -13.56 23.24
N GLU A 380 -13.11 -13.62 24.57
CA GLU A 380 -12.55 -14.74 25.34
C GLU A 380 -13.30 -16.05 25.10
N ASP A 381 -14.57 -15.99 24.71
CA ASP A 381 -15.41 -17.17 24.43
C ASP A 381 -15.29 -17.64 22.97
N THR A 382 -14.31 -17.12 22.24
CA THR A 382 -14.05 -17.46 20.83
C THR A 382 -12.72 -18.18 20.65
N ARG A 383 -12.59 -18.91 19.54
CA ARG A 383 -11.32 -19.56 19.18
C ARG A 383 -10.20 -18.54 18.93
N LEU A 384 -10.52 -17.29 18.60
CA LEU A 384 -9.56 -16.20 18.39
C LEU A 384 -8.76 -15.91 19.65
N ALA A 385 -9.40 -15.95 20.83
CA ALA A 385 -8.71 -15.78 22.11
C ALA A 385 -7.80 -16.96 22.46
N THR A 386 -8.26 -18.19 22.22
CA THR A 386 -7.47 -19.41 22.52
C THR A 386 -6.33 -19.65 21.52
N LYS A 387 -6.40 -19.03 20.34
CA LYS A 387 -5.41 -19.15 19.27
C LYS A 387 -5.13 -17.76 18.67
N PRO A 388 -4.41 -16.87 19.39
CA PRO A 388 -4.21 -15.48 18.97
C PRO A 388 -3.56 -15.31 17.60
N TRP A 389 -2.81 -16.32 17.13
CA TRP A 389 -2.24 -16.32 15.78
C TRP A 389 -3.30 -16.40 14.65
N LEU A 390 -4.56 -16.72 14.97
CA LEU A 390 -5.68 -16.64 14.03
C LEU A 390 -6.18 -15.21 13.85
N LEU A 391 -5.91 -14.31 14.79
CA LEU A 391 -6.29 -12.90 14.64
C LEU A 391 -5.46 -12.28 13.53
N GLN A 392 -6.12 -11.74 12.49
CA GLN A 392 -5.48 -11.03 11.39
C GLN A 392 -5.94 -9.57 11.24
N GLY A 393 -6.89 -9.13 12.08
CA GLY A 393 -7.38 -7.75 12.12
C GLY A 393 -6.96 -7.02 13.40
N GLU A 394 -7.21 -5.72 13.44
CA GLU A 394 -7.00 -4.93 14.64
C GLU A 394 -8.13 -5.20 15.65
N THR A 395 -7.78 -5.23 16.93
CA THR A 395 -8.72 -5.59 18.00
C THR A 395 -9.99 -4.76 18.02
N TRP A 396 -9.89 -3.46 17.71
CA TRP A 396 -11.03 -2.55 17.65
C TRP A 396 -12.00 -2.88 16.50
N SER A 397 -11.53 -3.53 15.44
CA SER A 397 -12.33 -3.85 14.26
C SER A 397 -13.20 -5.09 14.43
N LEU A 398 -13.03 -5.85 15.52
CA LEU A 398 -13.76 -7.10 15.80
C LEU A 398 -15.29 -6.92 15.77
N PRO A 399 -15.89 -5.91 16.44
CA PRO A 399 -17.34 -5.75 16.45
C PRO A 399 -17.90 -5.41 15.07
N ILE A 400 -17.21 -4.52 14.34
CA ILE A 400 -17.64 -4.10 13.01
C ILE A 400 -17.50 -5.26 12.01
N THR A 401 -16.35 -5.92 12.00
CA THR A 401 -16.09 -7.04 11.08
C THR A 401 -17.08 -8.17 11.34
N SER A 402 -17.35 -8.51 12.61
CA SER A 402 -18.35 -9.53 12.93
C SER A 402 -19.76 -9.11 12.52
N ALA A 403 -20.14 -7.84 12.70
CA ALA A 403 -21.44 -7.33 12.26
C ALA A 403 -21.63 -7.42 10.73
N ILE A 404 -20.58 -7.14 9.94
CA ILE A 404 -20.59 -7.28 8.48
C ILE A 404 -20.81 -8.74 8.04
N LEU A 405 -20.19 -9.69 8.75
CA LEU A 405 -20.19 -11.11 8.39
C LEU A 405 -21.50 -11.83 8.73
N ARG A 406 -22.49 -11.16 9.33
CA ARG A 406 -23.77 -11.76 9.71
C ARG A 406 -24.61 -12.10 8.47
N VAL A 407 -25.11 -13.33 8.46
CA VAL A 407 -26.09 -13.82 7.48
C VAL A 407 -27.51 -13.48 7.94
N GLY A 408 -27.76 -13.48 9.25
CA GLY A 408 -29.08 -13.18 9.82
C GLY A 408 -29.06 -12.56 11.22
N SER A 409 -30.26 -12.28 11.75
CA SER A 409 -30.42 -11.74 13.10
C SER A 409 -30.05 -12.72 14.21
N ALA A 410 -30.00 -14.02 13.91
CA ALA A 410 -29.56 -15.08 14.82
C ALA A 410 -28.04 -15.06 15.07
N ASP A 411 -27.27 -14.40 14.20
CA ASP A 411 -25.83 -14.29 14.34
C ASP A 411 -25.48 -13.15 15.31
N GLY A 412 -24.46 -13.37 16.12
CA GLY A 412 -23.97 -12.41 17.11
C GLY A 412 -22.93 -11.43 16.59
N VAL A 413 -22.37 -10.67 17.53
CA VAL A 413 -21.28 -9.71 17.32
C VAL A 413 -20.20 -9.98 18.36
N ILE A 414 -18.94 -9.99 17.94
CA ILE A 414 -17.80 -10.23 18.83
C ILE A 414 -17.38 -8.91 19.48
N ALA A 415 -17.42 -8.83 20.81
CA ALA A 415 -16.88 -7.70 21.57
C ALA A 415 -15.35 -7.66 21.50
N PRO A 416 -14.70 -6.50 21.72
CA PRO A 416 -13.26 -6.46 21.95
C PRO A 416 -12.89 -7.23 23.24
N PRO A 417 -11.61 -7.62 23.42
CA PRO A 417 -11.11 -8.25 24.63
C PRO A 417 -11.41 -7.44 25.89
N ARG A 418 -11.61 -8.12 27.01
CA ARG A 418 -11.84 -7.49 28.32
C ARG A 418 -10.70 -6.54 28.66
N GLY A 419 -11.05 -5.32 29.06
CA GLY A 419 -10.08 -4.28 29.40
C GLY A 419 -9.44 -3.59 28.20
N TYR A 420 -9.92 -3.81 26.97
CA TYR A 420 -9.51 -3.00 25.82
C TYR A 420 -9.94 -1.54 26.02
N VAL A 421 -8.97 -0.64 26.01
CA VAL A 421 -9.13 0.82 26.20
C VAL A 421 -8.74 1.62 24.96
N GLY A 422 -8.57 0.94 23.82
CA GLY A 422 -8.19 1.60 22.56
C GLY A 422 -9.39 2.21 21.84
N PHE A 423 -9.12 2.78 20.66
CA PHE A 423 -10.13 3.38 19.79
C PHE A 423 -11.25 2.38 19.49
N LEU A 424 -12.50 2.82 19.62
CA LEU A 424 -13.69 2.06 19.23
C LEU A 424 -14.64 3.04 18.54
N PRO A 425 -14.82 2.97 17.20
CA PRO A 425 -15.67 3.92 16.49
C PRO A 425 -17.15 3.79 16.85
N TYR A 426 -17.57 2.59 17.25
CA TYR A 426 -18.91 2.30 17.73
C TYR A 426 -18.82 1.49 19.03
N VAL A 427 -19.65 1.85 20.02
CA VAL A 427 -19.87 1.00 21.18
C VAL A 427 -20.61 -0.25 20.72
N VAL A 428 -20.19 -1.43 21.18
CA VAL A 428 -20.72 -2.72 20.71
C VAL A 428 -22.24 -2.84 20.91
N SER A 429 -22.78 -2.25 21.98
CA SER A 429 -24.22 -2.22 22.26
C SER A 429 -25.01 -1.33 21.30
N ASP A 430 -24.36 -0.37 20.68
CA ASP A 430 -24.97 0.73 19.92
C ASP A 430 -24.60 0.66 18.44
N LEU A 431 -24.18 -0.51 17.95
CA LEU A 431 -23.89 -0.71 16.55
C LEU A 431 -25.14 -0.44 15.69
N PRO A 432 -25.05 0.42 14.67
CA PRO A 432 -26.12 0.63 13.70
C PRO A 432 -26.65 -0.67 13.11
N ASP A 433 -27.97 -0.78 12.97
CA ASP A 433 -28.57 -1.89 12.23
C ASP A 433 -28.29 -1.71 10.73
N LEU A 434 -27.66 -2.73 10.15
CA LEU A 434 -27.37 -2.80 8.72
C LEU A 434 -28.64 -3.09 7.88
N GLY A 435 -29.78 -3.35 8.52
CA GLY A 435 -31.09 -3.46 7.87
C GLY A 435 -31.10 -4.51 6.76
N ARG A 436 -31.27 -4.05 5.51
CA ARG A 436 -31.32 -4.91 4.31
C ARG A 436 -29.97 -5.52 3.92
N TYR A 437 -28.86 -4.98 4.42
CA TYR A 437 -27.53 -5.45 4.08
C TYR A 437 -27.17 -6.70 4.91
N ARG A 438 -26.80 -7.76 4.20
CA ARG A 438 -26.46 -9.07 4.79
C ARG A 438 -25.34 -9.73 4.00
N TRP A 439 -24.52 -10.52 4.68
CA TRP A 439 -23.53 -11.37 4.04
C TRP A 439 -24.23 -12.56 3.36
N ARG A 440 -23.95 -12.79 2.06
CA ARG A 440 -24.42 -13.98 1.34
C ARG A 440 -23.22 -14.70 0.70
N GLU A 441 -23.18 -16.02 0.82
CA GLU A 441 -22.07 -16.84 0.31
C GLU A 441 -22.17 -17.13 -1.18
#